data_AF-A0A536PLK9-F1
#
_entry.id   AF-A0A536PLK9-F1
#
_cell.length_a   1.000
_cell.length_b   1.000
_cell.length_c   1.000
_cell.angle_alpha   90.00
_cell.angle_beta   90.00
_cell.angle_gamma   90.00
#
_symmetry.space_group_name_H-M   'P 1'
#
loop_
_entity.id
_entity.type
_entity.pdbx_description
1 polymer ?
#
loop_
_entity_poly.entity_id
_entity_poly.type
_entity_poly.pdbx_seq_one_letter_code
_entity_poly.pdbx_strand_id
1 'polypeptide(L)' 'METLNDVLEASATAFGAKTALMIKPGFRTRTWSFRDLADVVPRVARVLAEAGIKKGDRVIA' A
#
# COMPACT_ATOMS: atom_id res chain seq x y z
N MET A 1 7.13 15.62 5.49
CA MET A 1 7.08 14.14 5.56
C MET A 1 6.90 13.78 7.01
N GLU A 2 5.67 13.47 7.39
CA GLU A 2 5.20 13.34 8.76
C GLU A 2 4.54 11.98 9.00
N THR A 3 4.05 11.33 7.94
CA THR A 3 3.43 10.00 8.00
C THR A 3 4.08 9.01 7.02
N LEU A 4 3.86 7.71 7.26
CA LEU A 4 4.24 6.67 6.30
C LEU A 4 3.48 6.79 4.96
N ASN A 5 2.29 7.40 4.96
CA ASN A 5 1.54 7.65 3.72
C ASN A 5 2.23 8.72 2.87
N ASP A 6 2.83 9.73 3.49
CA ASP A 6 3.59 10.76 2.76
C ASP A 6 4.81 10.15 2.06
N VAL A 7 5.47 9.18 2.70
CA VAL A 7 6.59 8.43 2.11
C VAL A 7 6.11 7.67 0.88
N LEU A 8 4.93 7.04 0.95
CA LEU A 8 4.34 6.31 -0.17
C LEU A 8 4.05 7.24 -1.36
N GLU A 9 3.41 8.39 -1.11
CA GLU A 9 3.09 9.37 -2.14
C GLU A 9 4.35 9.94 -2.82
N ALA A 10 5.34 10.34 -2.01
CA ALA A 10 6.62 10.84 -2.51
C ALA A 10 7.35 9.76 -3.35
N SER A 11 7.33 8.50 -2.89
CA SER A 11 7.97 7.39 -3.60
C SER A 11 7.26 7.06 -4.92
N ALA A 12 5.93 7.08 -4.95
CA ALA A 12 5.15 6.88 -6.17
C ALA A 12 5.39 7.99 -7.20
N THR A 13 5.53 9.23 -6.73
CA THR A 13 5.87 10.38 -7.58
C THR A 13 7.26 10.23 -8.19
N ALA A 14 8.27 9.88 -7.37
CA ALA A 14 9.65 9.79 -7.84
C ALA A 14 9.95 8.50 -8.64
N PHE A 15 9.27 7.40 -8.34
CA PHE A 15 9.65 6.06 -8.80
C PHE A 15 8.48 5.22 -9.32
N GLY A 16 7.37 5.83 -9.75
CA GLY A 16 6.09 5.15 -10.00
C GLY A 16 6.17 3.84 -10.78
N ALA A 17 6.97 3.74 -11.84
CA ALA A 17 7.09 2.53 -12.66
C ALA A 17 8.11 1.50 -12.12
N LYS A 18 8.93 1.85 -11.12
CA LYS A 18 9.90 0.92 -10.52
C LYS A 18 9.19 -0.10 -9.66
N THR A 19 9.73 -1.32 -9.65
CA THR A 19 9.26 -2.38 -8.75
C THR A 19 9.46 -1.96 -7.29
N ALA A 20 8.38 -2.02 -6.51
CA ALA A 20 8.37 -1.71 -5.09
C ALA A 20 8.22 -2.97 -4.23
N LEU A 21 7.49 -3.97 -4.72
CA LEU A 21 7.25 -5.23 -4.04
C LEU A 21 7.31 -6.39 -5.04
N MET A 22 8.09 -7.40 -4.72
CA MET A 22 8.11 -8.66 -5.44
C MET A 22 7.93 -9.80 -4.45
N ILE A 23 6.88 -10.59 -4.64
CA ILE A 23 6.56 -11.74 -3.79
C ILE A 23 6.23 -12.95 -4.67
N LYS A 24 6.53 -14.16 -4.20
CA LYS A 24 6.23 -15.41 -4.93
C LYS A 24 5.23 -16.27 -4.16
N PRO A 25 3.92 -15.97 -4.24
CA PRO A 25 2.90 -16.85 -3.69
C PRO A 25 2.76 -18.12 -4.55
N GLY A 26 3.33 -19.22 -4.07
CA GLY A 26 3.33 -20.51 -4.77
C GLY A 26 4.17 -20.48 -6.05
N PHE A 27 3.54 -20.77 -7.19
CA PHE A 27 4.26 -20.92 -8.47
C PHE A 27 4.37 -19.65 -9.31
N ARG A 28 3.62 -18.59 -8.99
CA ARG A 28 3.64 -17.32 -9.75
C ARG A 28 4.27 -16.20 -8.93
N THR A 29 5.19 -15.47 -9.54
CA THR A 29 5.71 -14.22 -8.97
C THR A 29 4.70 -13.10 -9.23
N ARG A 30 4.38 -12.34 -8.18
CA ARG A 30 3.64 -11.08 -8.28
C ARG A 30 4.61 -9.94 -8.05
N THR A 31 4.54 -8.95 -8.93
CA THR A 31 5.37 -7.75 -8.88
C THR A 31 4.45 -6.55 -8.90
N TRP A 32 4.61 -5.67 -7.92
CA TRP A 32 3.89 -4.40 -7.83
C TRP A 32 4.89 -3.25 -7.93
N SER A 33 4.51 -2.23 -8.69
CA SER A 33 5.23 -0.97 -8.80
C SER A 33 4.88 -0.03 -7.65
N PHE A 34 5.64 1.06 -7.50
CA PHE A 34 5.29 2.11 -6.52
C PHE A 34 3.92 2.74 -6.83
N ARG A 35 3.55 2.86 -8.12
CA ARG A 35 2.22 3.32 -8.52
C ARG A 35 1.12 2.34 -8.09
N ASP A 36 1.31 1.04 -8.28
CA ASP A 36 0.33 0.04 -7.87
C ASP A 36 0.07 0.08 -6.35
N LEU A 37 1.11 0.32 -5.55
CA LEU A 37 0.98 0.51 -4.11
C LEU A 37 0.19 1.78 -3.76
N ALA A 38 0.47 2.90 -4.43
CA ALA A 38 -0.27 4.15 -4.22
C ALA A 38 -1.76 4.02 -4.60
N ASP A 39 -2.08 3.19 -5.60
CA ASP A 39 -3.45 2.95 -6.04
C ASP A 39 -4.22 2.01 -5.08
N VAL A 40 -3.57 1.02 -4.48
CA VAL A 40 -4.25 0.01 -3.64
C VAL A 40 -4.43 0.45 -2.18
N VAL A 41 -3.48 1.19 -1.61
CA VAL A 41 -3.51 1.63 -0.22
C VAL A 41 -4.79 2.41 0.16
N PRO A 42 -5.25 3.44 -0.58
CA PRO A 42 -6.49 4.15 -0.24
C PRO A 42 -7.73 3.25 -0.34
N ARG A 43 -7.70 2.23 -1.20
CA ARG A 43 -8.80 1.26 -1.31
C ARG A 43 -8.88 0.37 -0.07
N VAL A 44 -7.74 -0.09 0.43
CA VAL A 44 -7.67 -0.85 1.70
C VAL A 44 -8.08 0.04 2.88
N ALA A 45 -7.60 1.28 2.92
CA ALA A 45 -7.98 2.23 3.97
C ALA A 45 -9.50 2.45 4.01
N ARG A 46 -10.16 2.57 2.84
CA ARG A 46 -11.62 2.66 2.76
C ARG A 46 -12.31 1.42 3.33
N VAL A 47 -11.85 0.21 2.97
CA VAL A 47 -12.44 -1.03 3.50
C VAL A 47 -12.31 -1.10 5.02
N LEU A 48 -11.16 -0.71 5.58
CA LEU A 48 -10.97 -0.68 7.04
C LEU A 48 -11.88 0.36 7.71
N ALA A 49 -12.02 1.54 7.12
CA ALA A 49 -12.92 2.58 7.63
C ALA A 49 -14.39 2.13 7.58
N GLU A 50 -14.82 1.49 6.48
CA GLU A 50 -16.17 0.91 6.33
C GLU A 50 -16.41 -0.25 7.31
N ALA A 51 -15.38 -0.99 7.71
CA ALA A 51 -15.43 -2.00 8.77
C ALA A 51 -15.45 -1.40 10.19
N GLY A 52 -15.43 -0.07 10.32
CA GLY A 52 -15.51 0.63 11.60
C GLY A 52 -14.18 0.79 12.34
N ILE A 53 -13.04 0.50 11.70
CA ILE A 53 -11.71 0.66 12.27
C ILE A 53 -11.38 2.15 12.45
N LYS A 54 -10.87 2.51 13.61
CA LYS A 54 -10.52 3.88 13.99
C LYS A 54 -9.04 4.01 14.35
N LYS A 55 -8.59 5.27 14.45
CA LYS A 55 -7.23 5.60 14.91
C LYS A 55 -7.00 4.99 16.31
N GLY A 56 -5.94 4.21 16.43
CA GLY A 56 -5.57 3.54 17.69
C GLY A 56 -6.00 2.06 17.75
N ASP A 57 -6.91 1.64 16.88
CA ASP A 57 -7.33 0.24 16.79
C ASP A 57 -6.23 -0.63 16.17
N ARG A 58 -6.25 -1.90 16.52
CA ARG A 58 -5.29 -2.90 16.04
C ARG A 58 -5.96 -3.77 14.99
N VAL A 59 -5.27 -3.97 13.86
CA VAL A 59 -5.72 -4.85 12.78
C VAL A 59 -4.73 -5.99 12.67
N ILE A 60 -5.23 -7.23 12.68
CA ILE A 60 -4.46 -8.44 12.39
C ILE A 60 -4.98 -8.98 11.06
N ALA A 61 -4.07 -9.27 10.14
CA ALA A 61 -4.35 -9.75 8.78
C ALA A 61 -3.74 -11.13 8.57
#